data_AF-A0A1E7IZ82-F1
#
_entry.id   AF-A0A1E7IZ82-F1
#
_cell.length_a   1.000
_cell.length_b   1.000
_cell.length_c   1.000
_cell.angle_alpha   90.00
_cell.angle_beta   90.00
_cell.angle_gamma   90.00
#
_symmetry.space_group_name_H-M   'P 1'
#
loop_
_entity.id
_entity.type
_entity.pdbx_description
1 polymer ?
#
loop_
_entity_poly.entity_id
_entity_poly.type
_entity_poly.pdbx_seq_one_letter_code
_entity_poly.pdbx_strand_id
1 'polypeptide(L)' 'MHRQMLLSVCKDFGYVYKCSCGQYHVHLKGVTIYLEDEAQFCRFLEMLEQACKSDNFADPNKSKLERSQLKIVKKYE' A
#
# COMPACT_ATOMS: atom_id res chain seq x y z
N MET A 1 15.29 -13.26 13.23
CA MET A 1 14.29 -13.46 12.16
C MET A 1 12.96 -12.91 12.66
N HIS A 2 12.38 -11.92 12.01
CA HIS A 2 11.11 -11.35 12.47
C HIS A 2 9.94 -12.27 12.08
N ARG A 3 9.02 -12.53 13.02
CA ARG A 3 7.86 -13.39 12.77
C ARG A 3 6.77 -12.55 12.08
N GLN A 4 6.24 -13.05 10.97
CA GLN A 4 5.16 -12.41 10.24
C GLN A 4 3.84 -13.16 10.50
N MET A 5 2.78 -12.40 10.79
CA MET A 5 1.41 -12.87 10.90
C MET A 5 0.63 -12.39 9.68
N LEU A 6 0.06 -13.32 8.91
CA LEU A 6 -0.82 -12.97 7.80
C LEU A 6 -2.13 -12.40 8.36
N LEU A 7 -2.47 -11.18 7.97
CA LEU A 7 -3.71 -10.51 8.38
C LEU A 7 -4.82 -10.67 7.34
N SER A 8 -4.50 -10.56 6.06
CA SER A 8 -5.49 -10.62 4.99
C SER A 8 -4.90 -11.09 3.67
N VAL A 9 -5.74 -11.73 2.86
CA VAL A 9 -5.43 -12.25 1.53
C VAL A 9 -6.49 -11.80 0.55
N CYS A 10 -6.07 -11.16 -0.53
CA CYS A 10 -6.86 -10.99 -1.74
C CYS A 10 -6.18 -11.80 -2.84
N LYS A 11 -6.75 -12.97 -3.15
CA LYS A 11 -6.15 -13.92 -4.10
C LYS A 11 -5.91 -13.23 -5.45
N ASP A 12 -4.74 -13.49 -6.04
CA ASP A 12 -4.28 -12.93 -7.33
C ASP A 12 -4.05 -11.40 -7.33
N PHE A 13 -4.19 -10.74 -6.18
CA PHE A 13 -3.99 -9.30 -6.03
C PHE A 13 -2.89 -8.95 -5.01
N GLY A 14 -2.98 -9.49 -3.79
CA GLY A 14 -2.06 -9.12 -2.72
C GLY A 14 -2.34 -9.71 -1.34
N TYR A 15 -1.42 -9.44 -0.42
CA TYR A 15 -1.37 -9.98 0.94
C TYR A 15 -0.96 -8.90 1.94
N VAL A 16 -1.52 -8.95 3.15
CA VAL A 16 -1.14 -8.06 4.25
C VAL A 16 -0.58 -8.87 5.39
N TYR A 17 0.60 -8.52 5.88
CA TYR A 17 1.23 -9.13 7.05
C TYR A 17 1.48 -8.09 8.15
N LYS A 18 1.39 -8.54 9.40
CA LYS A 18 1.92 -7.83 10.57
C LYS A 18 3.19 -8.50 11.05
N CYS A 19 4.24 -7.73 11.16
CA CYS A 19 5.54 -8.16 11.64
C CYS A 19 5.58 -8.06 13.17
N SER A 20 6.31 -8.96 13.83
CA SER A 20 6.48 -8.95 15.29
C SER A 20 7.20 -7.70 15.82
N CYS A 21 7.87 -6.93 14.95
CA CYS A 21 8.45 -5.62 15.28
C CYS A 21 7.43 -4.46 15.22
N GLY A 22 6.15 -4.74 14.95
CA GLY A 22 5.10 -3.72 14.87
C GLY A 22 4.81 -3.22 13.45
N GLN A 23 5.69 -3.50 12.48
CA GLN A 23 5.54 -3.06 11.10
C GLN A 23 4.44 -3.83 10.35
N TYR A 24 3.78 -3.16 9.41
CA TYR A 24 2.80 -3.74 8.50
C TYR A 24 3.38 -3.80 7.10
N HIS A 25 3.23 -4.95 6.43
CA HIS A 25 3.72 -5.17 5.08
C HIS A 25 2.53 -5.44 4.16
N VAL A 26 2.32 -4.58 3.17
CA VAL A 26 1.30 -4.73 2.14
C VAL A 26 1.98 -5.12 0.84
N HIS A 27 1.82 -6.38 0.44
CA HIS A 27 2.35 -6.91 -0.82
C HIS A 27 1.25 -6.88 -1.86
N LEU A 28 1.45 -6.09 -2.91
CA LEU A 28 0.60 -6.05 -4.10
C LEU A 28 1.42 -6.56 -5.30
N LYS A 29 0.75 -6.81 -6.42
CA LYS A 29 1.44 -7.19 -7.65
C LYS A 29 2.43 -6.09 -8.10
N GLY A 30 3.73 -6.38 -7.99
CA GLY A 30 4.80 -5.47 -8.43
C GLY A 30 5.22 -4.39 -7.42
N VAL A 31 4.58 -4.30 -6.25
CA VAL A 31 4.97 -3.33 -5.20
C VAL A 31 4.79 -3.93 -3.80
N THR A 32 5.73 -3.64 -2.91
CA THR A 32 5.59 -3.92 -1.48
C THR A 32 5.70 -2.61 -0.71
N ILE A 33 4.74 -2.37 0.16
CA ILE A 33 4.65 -1.16 0.98
C ILE A 33 4.93 -1.56 2.43
N TYR A 34 5.88 -0.87 3.06
CA TYR A 34 6.24 -1.06 4.46
C TYR A 34 5.73 0.13 5.27
N LEU A 35 4.96 -0.16 6.31
CA LEU A 35 4.33 0.84 7.18
C LEU A 35 4.83 0.57 8.60
N GLU A 36 5.38 1.59 9.25
CA GLU A 36 6.19 1.35 10.46
C GLU A 36 5.34 1.04 11.70
N ASP A 37 4.10 1.56 11.71
CA ASP A 37 3.19 1.49 12.84
C ASP A 37 1.72 1.41 12.38
N GLU A 38 0.84 1.18 13.34
CA GLU A 38 -0.60 1.06 13.11
C GLU A 38 -1.23 2.36 12.60
N ALA A 39 -0.74 3.54 13.03
CA ALA A 39 -1.29 4.81 12.58
C ALA A 39 -0.98 5.08 11.10
N GLN A 40 0.23 4.73 10.63
CA GLN A 40 0.56 4.73 9.20
C GLN A 40 -0.30 3.73 8.42
N PHE A 41 -0.53 2.55 8.99
CA PHE A 41 -1.40 1.55 8.37
C PHE A 41 -2.84 2.04 8.21
N CYS A 42 -3.44 2.61 9.26
CA CYS A 42 -4.80 3.18 9.19
C CYS A 42 -4.88 4.31 8.17
N ARG A 43 -3.93 5.26 8.17
CA ARG A 43 -3.88 6.34 7.18
C ARG A 43 -3.76 5.83 5.75
N PHE A 44 -2.99 4.76 5.53
CA PHE A 44 -2.89 4.14 4.22
C PHE A 44 -4.24 3.58 3.74
N LEU A 45 -4.99 2.91 4.63
CA LEU A 45 -6.33 2.41 4.30
C LEU A 45 -7.32 3.55 4.01
N GLU A 46 -7.29 4.63 4.79
CA GLU A 46 -8.11 5.82 4.56
C GLU A 46 -7.82 6.46 3.19
N MET A 47 -6.54 6.59 2.81
CA MET A 47 -6.14 7.09 1.49
C MET A 47 -6.67 6.20 0.36
N LEU A 48 -6.60 4.87 0.51
CA LEU A 48 -7.15 3.95 -0.48
C LEU A 48 -8.67 4.07 -0.59
N GLU A 49 -9.37 4.18 0.54
CA GLU A 49 -10.82 4.35 0.56
C GLU A 49 -11.25 5.66 -0.11
N GLN A 50 -10.55 6.76 0.16
CA GLN A 50 -10.77 8.05 -0.49
C GLN A 50 -10.50 7.99 -2.00
N ALA A 51 -9.41 7.31 -2.39
CA ALA A 51 -9.06 7.11 -3.79
C ALA A 51 -10.17 6.35 -4.53
N CYS A 52 -10.72 5.29 -3.91
CA CYS A 52 -11.85 4.53 -4.46
C CYS A 52 -13.14 5.35 -4.55
N LYS A 53 -13.39 6.26 -3.60
CA LYS A 53 -14.57 7.12 -3.57
C LYS A 53 -14.49 8.29 -4.56
N SER A 54 -13.29 8.73 -4.91
CA SER A 54 -13.12 9.74 -5.94
C SER A 54 -13.33 9.11 -7.33
N ASP A 55 -14.30 9.61 -8.11
CA ASP A 55 -14.59 9.18 -9.50
C ASP A 55 -13.39 9.31 -10.48
N ASN A 56 -12.21 9.70 -10.00
CA ASN A 56 -10.98 9.86 -10.79
C ASN A 56 -10.42 8.54 -11.34
N PHE A 57 -10.95 7.38 -10.94
CA PHE A 57 -10.60 6.08 -11.52
C PHE A 57 -11.48 5.65 -12.71
N ALA A 58 -12.53 6.43 -13.05
CA ALA A 58 -13.51 6.04 -14.07
C ALA A 58 -13.00 6.13 -15.53
N ASP A 59 -11.79 6.62 -15.78
CA ASP A 59 -11.26 6.74 -17.14
C ASP A 59 -9.82 6.20 -17.24
N PRO A 60 -9.64 4.93 -17.67
CA PRO A 60 -8.32 4.36 -17.94
C PRO A 60 -7.54 5.10 -19.04
N ASN A 61 -8.17 6.01 -19.81
CA ASN A 61 -7.47 6.89 -20.76
C ASN A 61 -7.04 8.24 -20.16
N LYS A 62 -7.52 8.65 -18.97
CA LYS A 62 -7.08 9.89 -18.30
C LYS A 62 -6.05 9.68 -17.20
N SER A 63 -5.89 8.46 -16.70
CA SER A 63 -4.91 8.14 -15.65
C SER A 63 -3.50 7.93 -16.23
N LYS A 64 -3.03 8.90 -17.02
CA LYS A 64 -1.60 9.10 -17.19
C LYS A 64 -1.12 9.66 -15.85
N LEU A 65 -0.90 8.77 -14.88
CA LEU A 65 -0.22 9.08 -13.62
C LEU A 65 1.10 9.75 -14.01
N GLU A 66 1.13 11.08 -14.02
CA GLU A 66 2.33 11.81 -14.36
C GLU A 66 3.36 11.44 -13.30
N ARG A 67 4.55 11.03 -13.74
CA ARG A 67 5.68 10.70 -12.85
C ARG A 67 5.97 11.81 -11.82
N SER A 68 5.53 13.04 -12.07
CA SER A 68 5.58 14.19 -11.16
C SER A 68 4.74 14.01 -9.89
N GLN A 69 3.69 13.19 -9.92
CA GLN A 69 2.79 12.93 -8.79
C GLN A 69 3.27 11.77 -7.89
N LEU A 70 4.18 10.93 -8.40
CA LEU A 70 4.78 9.85 -7.65
C LEU A 70 6.15 10.30 -7.11
N LYS A 71 6.15 10.84 -5.88
CA LYS A 71 7.41 10.98 -5.13
C LYS A 71 7.90 9.59 -4.75
N ILE A 72 8.79 9.02 -5.56
CA ILE A 72 9.57 7.85 -5.19
C ILE A 72 10.46 8.26 -4.01
N VAL A 73 10.03 7.93 -2.79
CA VAL A 73 10.86 8.07 -1.61
C VAL A 73 11.86 6.92 -1.64
N LYS A 74 13.05 7.19 -2.19
CA LYS A 74 14.18 6.26 -2.07
C LYS A 74 14.52 6.13 -0.59
N LYS A 75 14.37 4.94 -0.02
CA LYS A 75 15.04 4.58 1.23
C LYS A 75 16.53 4.43 0.89
N TYR A 76 17.37 5.27 1.49
CA TYR A 76 18.82 5.13 1.41
C TYR A 76 19.21 3.90 2.26
N GLU A 77 19.97 2.98 1.65
CA GLU A 77 20.77 1.98 2.36
C GLU A 77 22.09 2.60 2.83
#